data_AF-A0A6G1SB37-F1
#
_entry.id   AF-A0A6G1SB37-F1
#
_cell.length_a   1.000
_cell.length_b   1.000
_cell.length_c   1.000
_cell.angle_alpha   90.00
_cell.angle_beta   90.00
_cell.angle_gamma   90.00
#
_symmetry.space_group_name_H-M   'P 1'
#
loop_
_entity.id
_entity.type
_entity.pdbx_description
1 polymer ?
#
loop_
_entity_poly.entity_id
_entity_poly.type
_entity_poly.pdbx_seq_one_letter_code
_entity_poly.pdbx_strand_id
1 'polypeptide(L)'
;MVVSHVLVSARRIPSVLKRNFGVCVPAAQKASDPIQQLFVDKIREYTQKSSGGKMVEPTAEIQKELTSELERVSKMYGFKSEAEVKELPPMKFNDPDLKDVA
;
A
#
# COMPACT_ATOMS: atom_id res chain seq x y z
N MET A 1 -54.97 -22.38 -16.64
CA MET A 1 -54.96 -20.90 -16.63
C MET A 1 -53.71 -20.32 -15.96
N VAL A 2 -53.28 -20.82 -14.80
CA VAL A 2 -52.10 -20.32 -14.06
C VAL A 2 -50.78 -20.42 -14.84
N VAL A 3 -50.54 -21.54 -15.54
CA VAL A 3 -49.31 -21.79 -16.31
C VAL A 3 -49.12 -20.79 -17.44
N SER A 4 -50.20 -20.40 -18.12
CA SER A 4 -50.17 -19.41 -19.21
C SER A 4 -49.78 -18.02 -18.70
N HIS A 5 -50.26 -17.63 -17.52
CA HIS A 5 -49.86 -16.38 -16.87
C HIS A 5 -48.39 -16.40 -16.42
N VAL A 6 -47.89 -17.53 -15.90
CA VAL A 6 -46.48 -17.69 -15.50
C VAL A 6 -45.54 -17.59 -16.71
N LEU A 7 -45.89 -18.23 -17.84
CA LEU A 7 -45.08 -18.19 -19.06
C LEU A 7 -45.03 -16.80 -19.70
N VAL A 8 -46.15 -16.08 -19.71
CA VAL A 8 -46.20 -14.68 -20.17
C VAL A 8 -45.38 -13.76 -19.27
N SER A 9 -45.37 -14.02 -17.95
CA SER A 9 -44.56 -13.28 -16.97
C SER A 9 -43.07 -13.55 -17.17
N ALA A 10 -42.68 -14.81 -17.35
CA ALA A 10 -41.29 -15.23 -17.54
C ALA A 10 -40.64 -14.58 -18.79
N ARG A 11 -41.40 -14.42 -19.88
CA ARG A 11 -40.92 -13.72 -21.09
C ARG A 11 -40.62 -12.23 -20.87
N ARG A 12 -41.19 -11.59 -19.86
CA ARG A 12 -40.93 -10.16 -19.56
C ARG A 12 -39.70 -9.93 -18.68
N ILE A 13 -39.27 -10.93 -17.92
CA ILE A 13 -38.12 -10.86 -17.00
C ILE A 13 -36.86 -10.30 -17.68
N PRO A 14 -36.39 -10.82 -18.84
CA PRO A 14 -35.17 -10.30 -19.46
C PRO A 14 -35.30 -8.85 -19.95
N SER A 15 -36.50 -8.40 -20.35
CA SER A 15 -36.75 -7.01 -20.75
C SER A 15 -36.69 -6.06 -19.53
N VAL A 16 -37.26 -6.48 -18.40
CA VAL A 16 -37.21 -5.74 -17.13
C VAL A 16 -35.77 -5.68 -16.60
N LEU A 17 -35.03 -6.78 -16.63
CA LEU A 17 -33.62 -6.81 -16.19
C LEU A 17 -32.72 -5.93 -17.05
N LYS A 18 -32.91 -5.92 -18.38
CA LYS A 18 -32.14 -5.05 -19.29
C LYS A 18 -32.45 -3.56 -19.09
N ARG A 19 -33.72 -3.19 -18.87
CA ARG A 19 -34.09 -1.79 -18.61
C ARG A 19 -33.67 -1.29 -17.23
N ASN A 20 -33.60 -2.18 -16.24
CA ASN A 20 -33.21 -1.85 -14.87
C ASN A 20 -31.75 -2.16 -14.54
N PHE A 21 -30.92 -2.50 -15.53
CA PHE A 21 -29.52 -2.84 -15.31
C PHE A 21 -28.75 -1.76 -14.52
N GLY A 22 -29.02 -0.47 -14.81
CA GLY A 22 -28.42 0.65 -14.10
C GLY A 22 -28.81 0.77 -12.61
N VAL A 23 -29.91 0.14 -12.17
CA VAL A 23 -30.34 0.14 -10.76
C VAL A 23 -30.01 -1.20 -10.09
N CYS A 24 -30.19 -2.32 -10.80
CA CYS A 24 -29.91 -3.66 -10.27
C CYS A 24 -28.41 -3.92 -10.10
N VAL A 25 -27.53 -3.40 -10.97
CA VAL A 25 -26.09 -3.64 -10.87
C VAL A 25 -25.45 -2.94 -9.67
N PRO A 26 -25.70 -1.64 -9.41
CA PRO A 26 -25.19 -1.00 -8.19
C PRO A 26 -25.79 -1.58 -6.90
N ALA A 27 -27.05 -2.02 -6.94
CA ALA A 27 -27.69 -2.71 -5.82
C ALA A 27 -27.05 -4.08 -5.54
N ALA A 28 -26.66 -4.82 -6.58
CA ALA A 28 -25.96 -6.10 -6.45
C ALA A 28 -24.46 -5.97 -6.18
N GLN A 29 -23.87 -4.80 -6.43
CA GLN A 29 -22.47 -4.50 -6.10
C GLN A 29 -22.25 -4.22 -4.61
N LYS A 30 -23.31 -3.93 -3.85
CA LYS A 30 -23.23 -3.87 -2.39
C LYS A 30 -23.15 -5.30 -1.87
N ALA A 31 -22.13 -5.58 -1.05
CA ALA A 31 -22.05 -6.87 -0.38
C ALA A 31 -23.29 -7.03 0.52
N SER A 32 -23.87 -8.23 0.55
CA SER A 32 -25.05 -8.51 1.38
C SER A 32 -24.78 -8.30 2.88
N ASP A 33 -23.50 -8.33 3.28
CA ASP A 33 -23.02 -8.10 4.64
C ASP A 33 -22.21 -6.79 4.71
N PRO A 34 -22.58 -5.85 5.59
CA PRO A 34 -21.80 -4.65 5.88
C PRO A 34 -20.30 -4.89 6.13
N ILE A 35 -19.91 -6.02 6.73
CA ILE A 35 -18.50 -6.35 7.01
C ILE A 35 -17.72 -6.61 5.72
N GLN A 36 -18.33 -7.34 4.78
CA GLN A 36 -17.70 -7.60 3.48
C GLN A 36 -17.56 -6.32 2.67
N GLN A 37 -18.52 -5.41 2.79
CA GLN A 37 -18.43 -4.10 2.16
C GLN A 37 -17.27 -3.28 2.72
N LEU A 38 -17.10 -3.24 4.05
CA LEU A 38 -15.95 -2.58 4.69
C LEU A 38 -14.61 -3.16 4.21
N PHE A 39 -14.52 -4.49 4.05
CA PHE A 39 -13.30 -5.13 3.55
C PHE A 39 -12.94 -4.67 2.13
N VAL A 40 -13.92 -4.70 1.22
CA VAL A 40 -13.72 -4.23 -0.16
C VAL A 40 -13.38 -2.75 -0.20
N ASP A 41 -14.03 -1.93 0.62
CA ASP A 41 -13.77 -0.49 0.70
C ASP A 41 -12.34 -0.22 1.19
N LYS A 42 -11.84 -1.00 2.17
CA LYS A 42 -10.45 -0.89 2.64
C LYS A 42 -9.41 -1.35 1.62
N ILE A 43 -9.70 -2.38 0.82
CA ILE A 43 -8.82 -2.76 -0.29
C ILE A 43 -8.72 -1.63 -1.32
N ARG A 44 -9.85 -1.02 -1.68
CA ARG A 44 -9.88 0.10 -2.64
C ARG A 44 -9.13 1.31 -2.11
N GLU A 45 -9.36 1.67 -0.84
CA GLU A 45 -8.66 2.76 -0.17
C GLU A 45 -7.14 2.52 -0.14
N TYR A 46 -6.71 1.30 0.22
CA TYR A 46 -5.30 0.93 0.20
C TYR A 46 -4.72 1.04 -1.21
N THR A 47 -5.39 0.50 -2.23
CA THR A 47 -4.90 0.51 -3.61
C THR A 47 -4.68 1.93 -4.13
N GLN A 48 -5.54 2.88 -3.73
CA GLN A 48 -5.38 4.29 -4.07
C GLN A 48 -4.16 4.90 -3.35
N LYS A 49 -4.05 4.66 -2.04
CA LYS A 49 -2.98 5.21 -1.19
C LYS A 49 -1.62 4.54 -1.38
N SER A 50 -1.56 3.32 -1.90
CA SER A 50 -0.31 2.57 -2.10
C SER A 50 0.49 3.03 -3.33
N SER A 51 -0.08 3.89 -4.17
CA SER A 51 0.59 4.38 -5.37
C SER A 51 1.59 5.51 -5.03
N GLY A 52 2.82 5.40 -5.54
CA GLY A 52 3.77 6.52 -5.55
C GLY A 52 5.04 6.38 -4.72
N GLY A 53 5.26 5.27 -3.99
CA GLY A 53 6.55 4.95 -3.34
C GLY A 53 7.04 5.96 -2.29
N LYS A 54 6.24 6.98 -1.99
CA LYS A 54 6.49 8.03 -1.02
C LYS A 54 5.59 7.81 0.18
N MET A 55 5.96 8.43 1.30
CA MET A 55 5.11 8.47 2.49
C MET A 55 3.71 8.95 2.10
N VAL A 56 2.68 8.20 2.49
CA VAL A 56 1.28 8.56 2.25
C VAL A 56 0.97 9.80 3.09
N GLU A 57 0.45 10.86 2.46
CA GLU A 57 0.05 12.10 3.14
C GLU A 57 1.10 12.65 4.13
N PRO A 58 2.29 13.05 3.65
CA PRO A 58 3.35 13.47 4.56
C PRO A 58 3.05 14.86 5.14
N THR A 59 2.82 14.92 6.45
CA THR A 59 2.82 16.18 7.22
C THR A 59 4.26 16.69 7.37
N ALA A 60 4.44 18.02 7.42
CA ALA A 60 5.76 18.64 7.61
C ALA A 60 6.46 18.17 8.90
N GLU A 61 5.69 17.84 9.94
CA GLU A 61 6.19 17.27 11.20
C GLU A 61 6.87 15.90 10.98
N ILE A 62 6.19 15.00 10.26
CA ILE A 62 6.69 13.64 9.98
C ILE A 62 7.96 13.69 9.11
N GLN A 63 8.02 14.61 8.14
CA GLN A 63 9.23 14.80 7.34
C GLN A 63 10.41 15.29 8.20
N LYS A 64 10.15 16.19 9.16
CA LYS A 64 11.16 16.68 10.09
C LYS A 64 11.66 15.56 11.01
N GLU A 65 10.76 14.75 11.55
CA GLU A 65 11.10 13.57 12.34
C GLU A 65 11.96 12.58 11.55
N LEU A 66 11.58 12.30 10.29
CA LEU A 66 12.36 11.44 9.40
C LEU A 66 13.79 11.97 9.20
N THR A 67 13.95 13.28 8.93
CA THR A 67 15.28 13.88 8.77
C THR A 67 16.10 13.82 10.07
N SER A 68 15.45 14.04 11.23
CA SER A 68 16.11 13.98 12.53
C SER A 68 16.59 12.56 12.86
N GLU A 69 15.79 11.53 12.56
CA GLU A 69 16.20 10.13 12.75
C GLU A 69 17.34 9.75 11.80
N LEU A 70 17.29 10.19 10.54
CA LEU A 70 18.39 9.97 9.59
C LEU A 70 19.69 10.64 10.07
N GLU A 71 19.64 11.84 10.63
CA GLU A 71 20.80 12.51 11.23
C GLU A 71 21.32 11.80 12.49
N ARG A 72 20.42 11.25 13.32
CA ARG A 72 20.82 10.48 14.50
C ARG A 72 21.57 9.22 14.07
N VAL A 73 21.05 8.51 13.07
CA VAL A 73 21.67 7.30 12.51
C VAL A 73 23.01 7.63 11.88
N SER A 74 23.11 8.70 11.08
CA SER A 74 24.38 9.09 10.43
C SER A 74 25.46 9.40 11.47
N LYS A 75 25.11 10.11 12.55
CA LYS A 75 26.03 10.37 13.68
C LYS A 75 26.47 9.10 14.41
N MET A 76 25.58 8.13 14.62
CA MET A 76 25.91 6.88 15.31
C MET A 76 26.92 6.03 14.53
N TYR A 77 26.79 5.98 13.21
CA TYR A 77 27.65 5.15 12.36
C TYR A 77 28.80 5.94 11.70
N GLY A 78 28.89 7.25 11.95
CA GLY A 78 29.95 8.11 11.43
C GLY A 78 29.87 8.41 9.93
N PHE A 79 28.72 8.16 9.30
CA PHE A 79 28.50 8.48 7.89
C PHE A 79 28.24 9.98 7.72
N LYS A 80 28.96 10.64 6.80
CA LYS A 80 28.76 12.05 6.47
C LYS A 80 27.84 12.26 5.29
N SER A 81 27.61 11.24 4.47
CA SER A 81 26.69 11.29 3.33
C SER A 81 26.10 9.92 3.00
N GLU A 82 24.96 9.90 2.31
CA GLU A 82 24.31 8.67 1.82
C GLU A 82 25.22 7.84 0.88
N ALA A 83 26.23 8.46 0.27
CA ALA A 83 27.20 7.78 -0.58
C ALA A 83 28.17 6.91 0.23
N GLU A 84 28.57 7.36 1.43
CA GLU A 84 29.46 6.60 2.33
C GLU A 84 28.77 5.37 2.93
N VAL A 85 27.44 5.33 2.93
CA VAL A 85 26.68 4.14 3.37
C VAL A 85 26.84 2.98 2.38
N LYS A 86 27.08 3.27 1.10
CA LYS A 86 27.20 2.26 0.05
C LYS A 86 28.62 1.71 -0.11
N GLU A 87 29.63 2.47 0.31
CA GLU A 87 31.03 2.13 0.12
C GLU A 87 31.71 1.88 1.47
N LEU A 88 32.20 0.66 1.66
CA LEU A 88 32.98 0.32 2.86
C LEU A 88 34.36 1.00 2.80
N PRO A 89 34.83 1.64 3.88
CA PRO A 89 36.17 2.23 3.91
C PRO A 89 37.26 1.17 3.68
N PRO A 90 38.35 1.51 2.97
CA PRO A 90 39.47 0.59 2.79
C PRO A 90 40.12 0.31 4.15
N MET A 91 40.13 -0.96 4.57
CA MET A 91 40.83 -1.38 5.79
C MET A 91 42.33 -1.32 5.55
N LYS A 92 43.03 -0.42 6.25
CA LYS A 92 44.49 -0.39 6.29
C LYS A 92 44.95 -1.05 7.58
N PHE A 93 45.71 -2.11 7.45
CA PHE A 93 46.40 -2.75 8.57
C PHE A 93 47.83 -2.25 8.56
N ASN A 94 48.23 -1.56 9.64
CA ASN A 94 49.64 -1.25 9.86
C ASN A 94 50.22 -2.41 10.67
N ASP A 95 51.35 -2.93 10.22
CA ASP A 95 52.06 -3.96 10.97
C ASP A 95 52.53 -3.39 12.32
N PRO A 96 52.44 -4.17 13.41
CA PRO A 96 52.87 -3.71 14.73
C PRO A 96 54.40 -3.51 14.74
N ASP A 97 54.84 -2.43 15.39
CA ASP A 97 56.27 -2.17 15.63
C ASP A 97 56.83 -3.24 16.58
N LEU A 98 57.40 -4.30 16.01
CA LEU A 98 58.09 -5.35 16.77
C LEU A 98 59.43 -4.77 17.25
N LYS A 99 59.55 -4.57 18.56
CA LYS A 99 60.86 -4.30 19.18
C LYS A 99 61.56 -5.63 19.43
N ASP A 100 62.74 -5.80 18.83
CA ASP A 100 63.60 -6.94 19.14
C ASP A 100 63.99 -6.89 20.62
N VAL A 101 63.62 -7.95 21.35
CA VAL A 101 64.00 -8.13 22.74
C VAL A 101 65.42 -8.67 22.77
N ALA A 102 66.37 -7.81 23.18
CA ALA A 102 67.76 -8.16 23.43
C ALA A 102 67.92 -8.93 24.76
#